data_AF-A0A1C6IHN1-F1
#
_entry.id   AF-A0A1C6IHN1-F1
#
_cell.length_a   1.000
_cell.length_b   1.000
_cell.length_c   1.000
_cell.angle_alpha   90.00
_cell.angle_beta   90.00
_cell.angle_gamma   90.00
#
_symmetry.space_group_name_H-M   'P 1'
#
loop_
_entity.id
_entity.type
_entity.pdbx_description
1 polymer ?
#
loop_
_entity_poly.entity_id
_entity_poly.type
_entity_poly.pdbx_seq_one_letter_code
_entity_poly.pdbx_strand_id
1 'polypeptide(L)'
;MGLEQQVWSLSDGKRLREVKAPSEKQIEDLLAANIEILDAGWLVIGRQVKTEGGGFIDILCIDQQGALVVVELKRELTPREVTAQALDYASCVSVFTEAQIAETYMAYSRKLGRPETLDKAYERKFGMKLDADAFRGDAGRNEVKIVVVATRMDGSTERIIEYLSEAFKVNINILFFCVLEYNGSLLLSRAWLREREELAAAPAVGRREWNGEYFFNFGDSESRSWEEARKYGFICGGGGKWYHQVISSIEPGSRVWVRIPGSGYVGVCTVREKAVPAPEAVLSVDGKDVPFLELPLKGHYHRDRTDYDEQEFIVKVDWEVSVPKDEAVHEFGFFGNQNIACRPTAPSWEFTLDRLKSVWGLRRDGGGADAGLQG
;
A
#
# COMPACT_ATOMS: atom_id res chain seq x y z
N MET A 1 3.19 -28.48 -5.00
CA MET A 1 2.32 -29.42 -4.27
C MET A 1 0.94 -28.76 -4.24
N GLY A 2 -0.12 -29.43 -4.70
CA GLY A 2 -1.47 -28.82 -4.69
C GLY A 2 -2.06 -28.85 -3.29
N LEU A 3 -2.64 -27.75 -2.81
CA LEU A 3 -3.37 -27.74 -1.55
C LEU A 3 -4.67 -28.55 -1.72
N GLU A 4 -4.72 -29.78 -1.22
CA GLU A 4 -5.92 -30.63 -1.34
C GLU A 4 -6.90 -30.32 -0.21
N GLN A 5 -7.88 -29.46 -0.49
CA GLN A 5 -8.95 -29.12 0.46
C GLN A 5 -10.25 -29.81 0.07
N GLN A 6 -10.91 -30.40 1.06
CA GLN A 6 -12.23 -31.01 0.90
C GLN A 6 -13.26 -30.14 1.63
N VAL A 7 -14.39 -29.87 0.98
CA VAL A 7 -15.44 -28.98 1.51
C VAL A 7 -16.72 -29.77 1.71
N TRP A 8 -17.42 -29.55 2.81
CA TRP A 8 -18.72 -30.16 3.12
C TRP A 8 -19.77 -29.08 3.35
N SER A 9 -21.01 -29.37 2.95
CA SER A 9 -22.16 -28.56 3.32
C SER A 9 -22.56 -28.86 4.76
N LEU A 10 -22.75 -27.82 5.57
CA LEU A 10 -23.24 -27.96 6.95
C LEU A 10 -24.74 -28.25 7.00
N SER A 11 -25.51 -27.94 5.94
CA SER A 11 -26.96 -28.12 5.94
C SER A 11 -27.38 -29.59 5.75
N ASP A 12 -26.60 -30.35 4.99
CA ASP A 12 -26.91 -31.76 4.68
C ASP A 12 -25.73 -32.73 4.90
N GLY A 13 -24.59 -32.24 5.37
CA GLY A 13 -23.39 -33.04 5.65
C GLY A 13 -22.72 -33.63 4.41
N LYS A 14 -23.09 -33.20 3.19
CA LYS A 14 -22.54 -33.76 1.95
C LYS A 14 -21.23 -33.10 1.55
N ARG A 15 -20.28 -33.92 1.12
CA ARG A 15 -19.04 -33.44 0.51
C ARG A 15 -19.36 -32.81 -0.84
N LEU A 16 -18.85 -31.61 -1.07
CA LEU A 16 -18.92 -30.92 -2.35
C LEU A 16 -18.01 -31.61 -3.37
N ARG A 17 -18.48 -31.70 -4.61
CA ARG A 17 -17.72 -32.31 -5.70
C ARG A 17 -16.93 -31.25 -6.43
N GLU A 18 -15.62 -31.47 -6.59
CA GLU A 18 -14.82 -30.66 -7.50
C GLU A 18 -15.19 -30.95 -8.95
N VAL A 19 -15.39 -29.89 -9.71
CA VAL A 19 -15.74 -29.93 -11.13
C VAL A 19 -14.71 -29.16 -11.94
N LYS A 20 -14.69 -29.42 -13.24
CA LYS A 20 -13.79 -28.71 -14.15
C LYS A 20 -14.11 -27.21 -14.11
N ALA A 21 -13.06 -26.39 -13.93
CA ALA A 21 -13.21 -24.95 -13.96
C ALA A 21 -13.79 -24.48 -15.32
N PRO A 22 -14.65 -23.44 -15.32
CA PRO A 22 -15.04 -22.69 -16.51
C PRO A 22 -13.84 -22.20 -17.31
N SER A 23 -14.07 -21.70 -18.53
CA SER A 23 -12.98 -21.17 -19.37
C SER A 23 -12.16 -20.08 -18.66
N GLU A 24 -10.88 -19.92 -19.03
CA GLU A 24 -10.00 -18.89 -18.47
C GLU A 24 -10.66 -17.51 -18.56
N LYS A 25 -11.23 -17.19 -19.72
CA LYS A 25 -12.00 -15.96 -19.91
C LYS A 25 -13.14 -15.79 -18.88
N GLN A 26 -13.91 -16.84 -18.58
CA GLN A 26 -15.01 -16.75 -17.61
C GLN A 26 -14.50 -16.52 -16.18
N ILE A 27 -13.38 -17.14 -15.81
CA ILE A 27 -12.75 -16.92 -14.50
C ILE A 27 -12.13 -15.52 -14.44
N GLU A 28 -11.46 -15.06 -15.50
CA GLU A 28 -10.94 -13.70 -15.61
C GLU A 28 -12.07 -12.66 -15.51
N ASP A 29 -13.19 -12.86 -16.22
CA ASP A 29 -14.38 -12.01 -16.15
C ASP A 29 -14.91 -11.95 -14.69
N LEU A 30 -14.97 -13.08 -13.99
CA LEU A 30 -15.41 -13.16 -12.59
C LEU A 30 -14.47 -12.42 -11.65
N LEU A 31 -13.17 -12.67 -11.75
CA LEU A 31 -12.14 -12.08 -10.89
C LEU A 31 -12.01 -10.57 -11.13
N ALA A 32 -12.08 -10.12 -12.37
CA ALA A 32 -12.00 -8.68 -12.66
C ALA A 32 -13.24 -7.91 -12.18
N ALA A 33 -14.40 -8.56 -12.12
CA ALA A 33 -15.62 -7.99 -11.55
C ALA A 33 -15.63 -8.02 -10.01
N ASN A 34 -14.94 -8.99 -9.40
CA ASN A 34 -14.94 -9.26 -7.95
C ASN A 34 -13.50 -9.50 -7.46
N ILE A 35 -12.65 -8.47 -7.61
CA ILE A 35 -11.20 -8.60 -7.37
C ILE A 35 -10.87 -8.94 -5.91
N GLU A 36 -11.79 -8.67 -4.99
CA GLU A 36 -11.74 -9.05 -3.58
C GLU A 36 -11.65 -10.57 -3.34
N ILE A 37 -11.99 -11.40 -4.33
CA ILE A 37 -11.73 -12.85 -4.30
C ILE A 37 -10.22 -13.09 -4.14
N LEU A 38 -9.40 -12.30 -4.85
CA LEU A 38 -7.95 -12.29 -4.70
C LEU A 38 -7.55 -11.42 -3.52
N ASP A 39 -7.97 -10.15 -3.53
CA ASP A 39 -7.55 -9.14 -2.56
C ASP A 39 -8.51 -7.94 -2.50
N ALA A 40 -9.07 -7.67 -1.31
CA ALA A 40 -9.95 -6.53 -1.10
C ALA A 40 -9.25 -5.17 -1.30
N GLY A 41 -7.93 -5.12 -1.11
CA GLY A 41 -7.07 -3.95 -1.25
C GLY A 41 -6.63 -3.66 -2.68
N TRP A 42 -7.18 -4.34 -3.69
CA TRP A 42 -6.86 -4.07 -5.10
C TRP A 42 -7.97 -3.34 -5.83
N LEU A 43 -7.54 -2.53 -6.81
CA LEU A 43 -8.37 -1.89 -7.81
C LEU A 43 -7.92 -2.38 -9.19
N VAL A 44 -8.83 -2.99 -9.95
CA VAL A 44 -8.54 -3.40 -11.33
C VAL A 44 -8.38 -2.16 -12.20
N ILE A 45 -7.21 -2.03 -12.82
CA ILE A 45 -6.92 -0.92 -13.74
C ILE A 45 -6.95 -1.32 -15.21
N GLY A 46 -6.84 -2.61 -15.53
CA GLY A 46 -6.92 -3.08 -16.90
C GLY A 46 -7.14 -4.58 -16.99
N ARG A 47 -7.61 -5.01 -18.16
CA ARG A 47 -7.76 -6.41 -18.54
C ARG A 47 -7.22 -6.64 -19.93
N GLN A 48 -6.60 -7.80 -20.14
CA GLN A 48 -5.96 -8.14 -21.41
C GLN A 48 -5.06 -6.98 -21.88
N VAL A 49 -4.22 -6.49 -20.96
CA VAL A 49 -3.36 -5.31 -21.18
C VAL A 49 -2.18 -5.74 -22.03
N LYS A 50 -2.07 -5.16 -23.24
CA LYS A 50 -1.01 -5.48 -24.17
C LYS A 50 0.33 -4.97 -23.64
N THR A 51 1.36 -5.82 -23.68
CA THR A 51 2.74 -5.44 -23.32
C THR A 51 3.57 -5.14 -24.57
N GLU A 52 4.65 -4.38 -24.40
CA GLU A 52 5.59 -4.08 -25.51
C GLU A 52 6.37 -5.33 -25.96
N GLY A 53 6.70 -6.23 -25.02
CA GLY A 53 7.33 -7.53 -25.31
C GLY A 53 6.45 -8.53 -26.04
N GLY A 54 5.15 -8.22 -26.21
CA GLY A 54 4.15 -9.13 -26.77
C GLY A 54 3.41 -9.92 -25.69
N GLY A 55 2.18 -10.34 -26.02
CA GLY A 55 1.29 -10.97 -25.05
C GLY A 55 0.31 -9.99 -24.40
N PHE A 56 -0.46 -10.52 -23.46
CA PHE A 56 -1.52 -9.80 -22.77
C PHE A 56 -1.51 -10.19 -21.30
N ILE A 57 -1.48 -9.19 -20.43
CA ILE A 57 -1.68 -9.37 -18.99
C ILE A 57 -3.16 -9.61 -18.76
N ASP A 58 -3.53 -10.74 -18.17
CA ASP A 58 -4.94 -11.09 -17.95
C ASP A 58 -5.67 -10.01 -17.14
N ILE A 59 -5.14 -9.69 -15.95
CA ILE A 59 -5.65 -8.60 -15.11
C ILE A 59 -4.48 -7.79 -14.57
N LEU A 60 -4.55 -6.47 -14.74
CA LEU A 60 -3.63 -5.52 -14.13
C LEU A 60 -4.38 -4.73 -13.05
N CYS A 61 -3.86 -4.72 -11.84
CA CYS A 61 -4.42 -3.94 -10.73
C CYS A 61 -3.41 -2.93 -10.19
N ILE A 62 -3.92 -2.03 -9.37
CA ILE A 62 -3.16 -1.20 -8.45
C ILE A 62 -3.63 -1.50 -7.03
N ASP A 63 -2.71 -1.60 -6.08
CA ASP A 63 -3.06 -1.72 -4.67
C ASP A 63 -3.11 -0.35 -3.98
N GLN A 64 -3.52 -0.35 -2.71
CA GLN A 64 -3.60 0.86 -1.89
C GLN A 64 -2.24 1.55 -1.65
N GLN A 65 -1.12 0.87 -1.89
CA GLN A 65 0.22 1.44 -1.78
C GLN A 65 0.70 2.05 -3.10
N GLY A 66 -0.10 1.94 -4.17
CA GLY A 66 0.28 2.37 -5.51
C GLY A 66 1.13 1.34 -6.27
N ALA A 67 1.39 0.16 -5.69
CA ALA A 67 2.11 -0.90 -6.39
C ALA A 67 1.21 -1.53 -7.45
N LEU A 68 1.80 -1.85 -8.60
CA LEU A 68 1.11 -2.49 -9.71
C LEU A 68 1.07 -3.99 -9.47
N VAL A 69 -0.07 -4.63 -9.71
CA VAL A 69 -0.25 -6.07 -9.50
C VAL A 69 -0.57 -6.73 -10.82
N VAL A 70 0.36 -7.54 -11.30
CA VAL A 70 0.21 -8.38 -12.49
C VAL A 70 -0.42 -9.70 -12.06
N VAL A 71 -1.64 -9.97 -12.53
CA VAL A 71 -2.33 -11.22 -12.29
C VAL A 71 -2.35 -12.03 -13.58
N GLU A 72 -1.76 -13.22 -13.53
CA GLU A 72 -1.71 -14.16 -14.64
C GLU A 72 -2.53 -15.40 -14.28
N LEU A 73 -3.54 -15.73 -15.09
CA LEU A 73 -4.47 -16.82 -14.83
C LEU A 73 -4.13 -18.03 -15.70
N LYS A 74 -4.13 -19.22 -15.09
CA LYS A 74 -4.11 -20.50 -15.81
C LYS A 74 -5.19 -21.42 -15.27
N ARG A 75 -6.06 -21.91 -16.14
CA ARG A 75 -7.16 -22.82 -15.74
C ARG A 75 -6.69 -24.24 -15.43
N GLU A 76 -5.55 -24.66 -15.97
CA GLU A 76 -4.99 -26.00 -15.75
C GLU A 76 -3.59 -25.94 -15.13
N LEU A 77 -2.84 -27.04 -15.22
CA LEU A 77 -1.47 -27.12 -14.73
C LEU A 77 -0.66 -25.95 -15.27
N THR A 78 -0.07 -25.17 -14.38
CA THR A 78 0.87 -24.11 -14.75
C THR A 78 2.19 -24.74 -15.18
N PRO A 79 2.55 -24.71 -16.48
CA PRO A 79 3.90 -25.05 -16.89
C PRO A 79 4.86 -23.94 -16.45
N ARG A 80 6.14 -24.28 -16.32
CA ARG A 80 7.27 -23.34 -16.07
C ARG A 80 7.20 -22.01 -16.84
N GLU A 81 6.53 -22.00 -18.00
CA GLU A 81 6.37 -20.83 -18.87
C GLU A 81 5.56 -19.71 -18.21
N VAL A 82 4.66 -20.03 -17.27
CA VAL A 82 3.87 -19.02 -16.55
C VAL A 82 4.76 -18.05 -15.78
N THR A 83 5.83 -18.55 -15.17
CA THR A 83 6.73 -17.71 -14.37
C THR A 83 7.52 -16.78 -15.28
N ALA A 84 7.93 -17.26 -16.46
CA ALA A 84 8.59 -16.44 -17.46
C ALA A 84 7.64 -15.35 -17.99
N GLN A 85 6.40 -15.70 -18.32
CA GLN A 85 5.36 -14.75 -18.76
C GLN A 85 5.10 -13.68 -17.69
N ALA A 86 4.85 -14.11 -16.46
CA ALA A 86 4.52 -13.20 -15.36
C ALA A 86 5.69 -12.26 -15.02
N LEU A 87 6.93 -12.74 -15.09
CA LEU A 87 8.13 -11.91 -14.93
C LEU A 87 8.33 -10.93 -16.10
N ASP A 88 8.08 -11.37 -17.34
CA ASP A 88 8.17 -10.49 -18.52
C ASP A 88 7.15 -9.34 -18.43
N TYR A 89 5.91 -9.66 -18.07
CA TYR A 89 4.87 -8.68 -17.82
C TYR A 89 5.22 -7.72 -16.69
N ALA A 90 5.73 -8.25 -15.57
CA ALA A 90 6.20 -7.41 -14.47
C ALA A 90 7.34 -6.48 -14.89
N SER A 91 8.26 -6.96 -15.74
CA SER A 91 9.35 -6.14 -16.26
C SER A 91 8.84 -4.97 -17.10
N CYS A 92 7.84 -5.20 -17.96
CA CYS A 92 7.17 -4.16 -18.76
C CYS A 92 6.46 -3.14 -17.87
N VAL A 93 5.65 -3.61 -16.93
CA VAL A 93 4.84 -2.76 -16.05
C VAL A 93 5.72 -1.98 -15.06
N SER A 94 6.90 -2.50 -14.69
CA SER A 94 7.83 -1.81 -13.80
C SER A 94 8.35 -0.48 -14.35
N VAL A 95 8.28 -0.27 -15.66
CA VAL A 95 8.73 0.97 -16.33
C VAL A 95 7.58 1.81 -16.87
N PHE A 96 6.33 1.43 -16.61
CA PHE A 96 5.18 2.24 -17.00
C PHE A 96 5.26 3.64 -16.38
N THR A 97 5.02 4.64 -17.21
CA THR A 97 4.82 6.03 -16.76
C THR A 97 3.43 6.20 -16.16
N GLU A 98 3.25 7.21 -15.30
CA GLU A 98 1.92 7.59 -14.78
C GLU A 98 0.90 7.79 -15.89
N ALA A 99 1.30 8.42 -17.00
CA ALA A 99 0.45 8.61 -18.17
C ALA A 99 -0.02 7.27 -18.77
N GLN A 100 0.88 6.30 -18.95
CA GLN A 100 0.53 4.96 -19.45
C GLN A 100 -0.42 4.22 -18.50
N ILE A 101 -0.24 4.35 -17.19
CA ILE A 101 -1.11 3.74 -16.17
C ILE A 101 -2.50 4.37 -16.24
N ALA A 102 -2.58 5.71 -16.28
CA ALA A 102 -3.82 6.45 -16.40
C ALA A 102 -4.56 6.15 -17.73
N GLU A 103 -3.82 6.04 -18.84
CA GLU A 103 -4.37 5.65 -20.15
C GLU A 103 -4.90 4.22 -20.15
N THR A 104 -4.19 3.29 -19.52
CA THR A 104 -4.63 1.90 -19.35
C THR A 104 -5.97 1.86 -18.61
N TYR A 105 -6.09 2.60 -17.50
CA TYR A 105 -7.35 2.71 -16.76
C TYR A 105 -8.45 3.37 -17.57
N MET A 106 -8.16 4.47 -18.24
CA MET A 106 -9.13 5.20 -19.04
C MET A 106 -9.69 4.34 -20.19
N ALA A 107 -8.84 3.54 -20.84
CA ALA A 107 -9.27 2.59 -21.85
C ALA A 107 -10.18 1.48 -21.25
N TYR A 108 -9.84 1.00 -20.06
CA TYR A 108 -10.62 0.00 -19.34
C TYR A 108 -11.99 0.55 -18.86
N SER A 109 -12.01 1.73 -18.24
CA SER A 109 -13.23 2.35 -17.71
C SER A 109 -14.25 2.66 -18.82
N ARG A 110 -13.78 3.05 -20.01
CA ARG A 110 -14.60 3.18 -21.23
C ARG A 110 -15.20 1.85 -21.68
N LYS A 111 -14.43 0.76 -21.70
CA LYS A 111 -14.95 -0.58 -22.06
C LYS A 111 -16.04 -1.06 -21.10
N LEU A 112 -16.00 -0.60 -19.84
CA LEU A 112 -17.02 -0.89 -18.84
C LEU A 112 -18.25 0.06 -18.92
N GLY A 113 -18.28 1.02 -19.85
CA GLY A 113 -19.37 1.99 -19.95
C GLY A 113 -19.41 3.04 -18.83
N ARG A 114 -18.32 3.17 -18.07
CA ARG A 114 -18.18 4.11 -16.94
C ARG A 114 -16.91 4.94 -17.07
N PRO A 115 -16.81 5.84 -18.08
CA PRO A 115 -15.60 6.61 -18.31
C PRO A 115 -15.26 7.46 -17.09
N GLU A 116 -14.13 7.16 -16.47
CA GLU A 116 -13.64 7.80 -15.26
C GLU A 116 -12.11 7.81 -15.25
N THR A 117 -11.51 8.79 -14.56
CA THR A 117 -10.06 8.88 -14.34
C THR A 117 -9.60 7.94 -13.23
N LEU A 118 -8.33 7.53 -13.26
CA LEU A 118 -7.77 6.64 -12.25
C LEU A 118 -7.85 7.27 -10.86
N ASP A 119 -7.53 8.56 -10.73
CA ASP A 119 -7.56 9.28 -9.45
C ASP A 119 -8.91 9.19 -8.75
N LYS A 120 -10.02 9.39 -9.48
CA LYS A 120 -11.37 9.31 -8.91
C LYS A 120 -11.73 7.89 -8.49
N ALA A 121 -11.34 6.91 -9.30
CA ALA A 121 -11.59 5.51 -8.99
C ALA A 121 -10.78 5.04 -7.77
N TYR A 122 -9.54 5.50 -7.66
CA TYR A 122 -8.63 5.25 -6.56
C TYR A 122 -9.14 5.90 -5.28
N GLU A 123 -9.51 7.18 -5.32
CA GLU A 123 -10.07 7.91 -4.19
C GLU A 123 -11.38 7.30 -3.71
N ARG A 124 -12.26 6.87 -4.62
CA ARG A 124 -13.47 6.13 -4.23
C ARG A 124 -13.17 4.79 -3.57
N LYS A 125 -12.18 4.04 -4.06
CA LYS A 125 -11.85 2.70 -3.56
C LYS A 125 -11.13 2.76 -2.20
N PHE A 126 -10.19 3.68 -2.05
CA PHE A 126 -9.26 3.73 -0.92
C PHE A 126 -9.46 4.93 0.02
N GLY A 127 -10.31 5.88 -0.35
CA GLY A 127 -10.58 7.09 0.45
C GLY A 127 -9.40 8.07 0.51
N MET A 128 -8.46 7.97 -0.43
CA MET A 128 -7.27 8.84 -0.52
C MET A 128 -6.91 9.14 -1.96
N LYS A 129 -6.27 10.29 -2.19
CA LYS A 129 -5.75 10.65 -3.51
C LYS A 129 -4.50 9.85 -3.82
N LEU A 130 -4.33 9.56 -5.11
CA LEU A 130 -3.13 8.93 -5.63
C LEU A 130 -1.99 9.96 -5.63
N ASP A 131 -0.94 9.72 -4.84
CA ASP A 131 0.28 10.54 -4.85
C ASP A 131 1.17 10.17 -6.04
N ALA A 132 1.26 11.06 -7.04
CA ALA A 132 2.11 10.84 -8.21
C ALA A 132 3.59 10.68 -7.84
N ASP A 133 4.06 11.35 -6.77
CA ASP A 133 5.46 11.27 -6.34
C ASP A 133 5.79 9.94 -5.63
N ALA A 134 4.77 9.18 -5.21
CA ALA A 134 4.95 7.83 -4.66
C ALA A 134 5.00 6.76 -5.77
N PHE A 135 4.68 7.11 -7.01
CA PHE A 135 4.97 6.27 -8.17
C PHE A 135 6.45 6.38 -8.52
N ARG A 136 7.04 5.23 -8.89
CA ARG A 136 8.49 5.02 -9.06
C ARG A 136 9.19 5.02 -7.70
N GLY A 137 9.40 3.82 -7.15
CA GLY A 137 10.28 3.64 -6.00
C GLY A 137 11.72 4.09 -6.32
N ASP A 138 12.62 3.96 -5.36
CA ASP A 138 14.00 4.49 -5.40
C ASP A 138 14.84 4.23 -6.66
N ALA A 139 14.51 3.18 -7.42
CA ALA A 139 15.19 2.82 -8.67
C ALA A 139 14.57 3.44 -9.93
N GLY A 140 13.63 4.38 -9.80
CA GLY A 140 12.90 4.97 -10.93
C GLY A 140 11.90 4.01 -11.59
N ARG A 141 11.53 2.93 -10.90
CA ARG A 141 10.63 1.86 -11.36
C ARG A 141 9.46 1.67 -10.40
N ASN A 142 8.31 1.29 -10.93
CA ASN A 142 7.15 0.95 -10.12
C ASN A 142 7.43 -0.31 -9.29
N GLU A 143 6.93 -0.33 -8.06
CA GLU A 143 6.83 -1.59 -7.33
C GLU A 143 5.80 -2.49 -8.03
N VAL A 144 6.18 -3.74 -8.31
CA VAL A 144 5.32 -4.70 -9.00
C VAL A 144 5.17 -5.96 -8.16
N LYS A 145 3.92 -6.37 -7.96
CA LYS A 145 3.53 -7.66 -7.38
C LYS A 145 3.08 -8.58 -8.50
N ILE A 146 3.48 -9.84 -8.42
CA ILE A 146 3.19 -10.87 -9.41
C ILE A 146 2.32 -11.94 -8.74
N VAL A 147 1.15 -12.19 -9.31
CA VAL A 147 0.22 -13.16 -8.76
C VAL A 147 -0.19 -14.13 -9.85
N VAL A 148 0.21 -15.38 -9.68
CA VAL A 148 -0.22 -16.47 -10.55
C VAL A 148 -1.48 -17.08 -9.95
N VAL A 149 -2.57 -17.13 -10.70
CA VAL A 149 -3.83 -17.75 -10.30
C VAL A 149 -3.98 -19.07 -11.04
N ALA A 150 -4.00 -20.20 -10.34
CA ALA A 150 -4.00 -21.51 -10.98
C ALA A 150 -4.82 -22.55 -10.22
N THR A 151 -5.29 -23.59 -10.92
CA THR A 151 -5.96 -24.73 -10.24
C THR A 151 -4.96 -25.70 -9.61
N ARG A 152 -3.76 -25.78 -10.18
CA ARG A 152 -2.67 -26.66 -9.74
C ARG A 152 -1.35 -26.16 -10.31
N MET A 153 -0.24 -26.56 -9.70
CA MET A 153 1.11 -26.16 -10.11
C MET A 153 2.05 -27.37 -10.18
N ASP A 154 2.98 -27.37 -11.14
CA ASP A 154 4.04 -28.36 -11.21
C ASP A 154 5.17 -28.08 -10.19
N GLY A 155 5.89 -29.12 -9.75
CA GLY A 155 6.96 -28.95 -8.76
C GLY A 155 8.15 -28.13 -9.26
N SER A 156 8.25 -27.84 -10.57
CA SER A 156 9.32 -27.01 -11.11
C SER A 156 9.02 -25.51 -10.93
N THR A 157 7.78 -25.12 -11.19
CA THR A 157 7.24 -23.77 -11.06
C THR A 157 7.24 -23.36 -9.59
N GLU A 158 6.88 -24.29 -8.70
CA GLU A 158 6.94 -24.10 -7.24
C GLU A 158 8.35 -23.71 -6.80
N ARG A 159 9.35 -24.55 -7.10
CA ARG A 159 10.74 -24.29 -6.73
C ARG A 159 11.28 -22.98 -7.29
N ILE A 160 10.89 -22.59 -8.51
CA ILE A 160 11.32 -21.32 -9.10
C ILE A 160 10.72 -20.14 -8.33
N ILE A 161 9.42 -20.18 -8.05
CA ILE A 161 8.72 -19.10 -7.32
C ILE A 161 9.24 -19.00 -5.90
N GLU A 162 9.45 -20.13 -5.22
CA GLU A 162 10.07 -20.18 -3.89
C GLU A 162 11.47 -19.57 -3.91
N TYR A 163 12.31 -19.94 -4.87
CA TYR A 163 13.66 -19.41 -5.00
C TYR A 163 13.66 -17.89 -5.25
N LEU A 164 12.83 -17.39 -6.18
CA LEU A 164 12.71 -15.96 -6.47
C LEU A 164 12.20 -15.17 -5.26
N SER A 165 11.21 -15.71 -4.56
CA SER A 165 10.62 -15.05 -3.39
C SER A 165 11.56 -15.09 -2.17
N GLU A 166 12.21 -16.22 -1.88
CA GLU A 166 13.04 -16.36 -0.68
C GLU A 166 14.43 -15.79 -0.84
N ALA A 167 15.12 -16.11 -1.94
CA ALA A 167 16.50 -15.72 -2.15
C ALA A 167 16.63 -14.29 -2.68
N PHE A 168 15.71 -13.89 -3.55
CA PHE A 168 15.75 -12.58 -4.22
C PHE A 168 14.62 -11.64 -3.85
N LYS A 169 13.72 -12.06 -2.95
CA LYS A 169 12.68 -11.17 -2.39
C LYS A 169 11.81 -10.56 -3.49
N VAL A 170 11.65 -11.29 -4.60
CA VAL A 170 10.73 -10.93 -5.68
C VAL A 170 9.32 -11.10 -5.13
N ASN A 171 8.49 -10.08 -5.31
CA ASN A 171 7.10 -10.10 -4.85
C ASN A 171 6.24 -10.94 -5.80
N ILE A 172 6.45 -12.26 -5.76
CA ILE A 172 5.72 -13.25 -6.56
C ILE A 172 5.03 -14.24 -5.63
N ASN A 173 3.74 -14.48 -5.86
CA ASN A 173 2.95 -15.44 -5.11
C ASN A 173 1.95 -16.16 -6.02
N ILE A 174 1.30 -17.17 -5.47
CA ILE A 174 0.33 -18.00 -6.17
C ILE A 174 -0.95 -18.10 -5.35
N LEU A 175 -2.07 -17.92 -6.02
CA LEU A 175 -3.38 -18.23 -5.51
C LEU A 175 -3.90 -19.49 -6.21
N PHE A 176 -4.10 -20.54 -5.43
CA PHE A 176 -4.79 -21.73 -5.90
C PHE A 176 -6.29 -21.53 -5.83
N PHE A 177 -7.01 -22.00 -6.84
CA PHE A 177 -8.47 -22.07 -6.79
C PHE A 177 -9.00 -23.42 -7.27
N CYS A 178 -10.15 -23.82 -6.75
CA CYS A 178 -10.91 -24.95 -7.28
C CYS A 178 -12.38 -24.56 -7.43
N VAL A 179 -13.08 -25.26 -8.33
CA VAL A 179 -14.50 -25.06 -8.58
C VAL A 179 -15.26 -26.26 -8.05
N LEU A 180 -16.22 -25.99 -7.17
CA LEU A 180 -17.03 -26.99 -6.50
C LEU A 180 -18.48 -26.85 -6.97
N GLU A 181 -19.19 -27.96 -7.10
CA GLU A 181 -20.62 -27.97 -7.41
C GLU A 181 -21.43 -28.37 -6.18
N TYR A 182 -22.48 -27.60 -5.90
CA TYR A 182 -23.45 -27.89 -4.85
C TYR A 182 -24.86 -27.46 -5.27
N ASN A 183 -25.80 -28.42 -5.31
CA ASN A 183 -27.20 -28.18 -5.69
C ASN A 183 -27.40 -27.39 -7.01
N GLY A 184 -26.56 -27.65 -8.01
CA GLY A 184 -26.60 -26.99 -9.32
C GLY A 184 -25.89 -25.62 -9.37
N SER A 185 -25.40 -25.11 -8.24
CA SER A 185 -24.59 -23.90 -8.16
C SER A 185 -23.11 -24.24 -8.22
N LEU A 186 -22.34 -23.37 -8.88
CA LEU A 186 -20.88 -23.41 -8.86
C LEU A 186 -20.35 -22.49 -7.77
N LEU A 187 -19.40 -23.00 -7.01
CA LEU A 187 -18.73 -22.32 -5.91
C LEU A 187 -17.23 -22.28 -6.21
N LEU A 188 -16.57 -21.16 -5.90
CA LEU A 188 -15.13 -21.00 -6.04
C LEU A 188 -14.50 -21.02 -4.65
N SER A 189 -13.59 -21.96 -4.42
CA SER A 189 -12.72 -21.96 -3.25
C SER A 189 -11.33 -21.52 -3.66
N ARG A 190 -10.61 -20.81 -2.77
CA ARG A 190 -9.25 -20.35 -3.03
C ARG A 190 -8.36 -20.43 -1.80
N ALA A 191 -7.06 -20.58 -2.03
CA ALA A 191 -6.04 -20.53 -1.00
C ALA A 191 -4.73 -19.95 -1.55
N TRP A 192 -4.04 -19.16 -0.74
CA TRP A 192 -2.71 -18.67 -1.10
C TRP A 192 -1.66 -19.76 -0.86
N LEU A 193 -0.61 -19.79 -1.68
CA LEU A 193 0.57 -20.63 -1.41
C LEU A 193 1.33 -20.11 -0.18
N ARG A 194 1.46 -18.79 -0.07
CA ARG A 194 2.09 -18.09 1.05
C ARG A 194 1.13 -17.04 1.58
N GLU A 195 0.95 -17.01 2.90
CA GLU A 195 0.11 -16.00 3.54
C GLU A 195 0.76 -14.62 3.43
N ARG A 196 -0.07 -13.58 3.37
CA ARG A 196 0.37 -12.21 3.04
C ARG A 196 1.43 -11.66 4.00
N GLU A 197 1.36 -12.04 5.27
CA GLU A 197 2.28 -11.61 6.32
C GLU A 197 3.71 -12.14 6.08
N GLU A 198 3.83 -13.35 5.50
CA GLU A 198 5.12 -13.97 5.17
C GLU A 198 5.84 -13.23 4.02
N LEU A 199 5.07 -12.65 3.10
CA LEU A 199 5.59 -11.85 1.99
C LEU A 199 5.88 -10.40 2.37
N ALA A 200 5.14 -9.82 3.31
CA ALA A 200 5.40 -8.48 3.82
C ALA A 200 6.71 -8.39 4.62
N ALA A 201 7.20 -9.51 5.15
CA ALA A 201 8.44 -9.61 5.90
C ALA A 201 9.72 -9.71 5.03
N ALA A 202 9.58 -9.85 3.70
CA ALA A 202 10.69 -10.00 2.77
C ALA A 202 11.17 -8.62 2.24
N PRO A 203 12.35 -8.11 2.63
CA PRO A 203 12.85 -6.85 2.08
C PRO A 203 13.28 -7.04 0.62
N ALA A 204 12.63 -6.34 -0.31
CA ALA A 204 13.04 -6.29 -1.71
C ALA A 204 14.53 -5.89 -1.86
N VAL A 205 15.20 -6.42 -2.90
CA VAL A 205 16.60 -6.09 -3.22
C VAL A 205 16.79 -4.58 -3.26
N GLY A 206 17.72 -4.07 -2.42
CA GLY A 206 18.03 -2.65 -2.30
C GLY A 206 17.43 -1.95 -1.07
N ARG A 207 16.56 -2.60 -0.29
CA ARG A 207 16.08 -2.07 1.00
C ARG A 207 17.16 -2.22 2.10
N ARG A 208 17.34 -1.17 2.91
CA ARG A 208 18.23 -1.10 4.08
C ARG A 208 17.48 -1.50 5.35
N GLU A 209 18.21 -1.71 6.46
CA GLU A 209 17.58 -1.81 7.78
C GLU A 209 16.85 -0.50 8.11
N TRP A 210 15.69 -0.60 8.76
CA TRP A 210 14.93 0.58 9.15
C TRP A 210 15.69 1.36 10.22
N ASN A 211 15.89 2.65 10.00
CA ASN A 211 16.70 3.52 10.86
C ASN A 211 15.98 4.02 12.13
N GLY A 212 14.77 3.51 12.41
CA GLY A 212 13.98 3.92 13.58
C GLY A 212 13.17 5.21 13.40
N GLU A 213 13.28 5.89 12.25
CA GLU A 213 12.53 7.12 11.97
C GLU A 213 11.33 6.84 11.05
N TYR A 214 10.16 7.38 11.39
CA TYR A 214 8.92 7.18 10.65
C TYR A 214 8.73 8.23 9.57
N PHE A 215 8.10 7.83 8.47
CA PHE A 215 7.51 8.73 7.49
C PHE A 215 6.01 8.88 7.79
N PHE A 216 5.46 10.09 7.62
CA PHE A 216 4.04 10.38 7.76
C PHE A 216 3.55 11.37 6.70
N ASN A 217 2.48 11.03 5.98
CA ASN A 217 1.75 11.95 5.12
C ASN A 217 0.62 12.64 5.89
N PHE A 218 0.68 13.96 5.98
CA PHE A 218 -0.40 14.77 6.52
C PHE A 218 -1.34 15.22 5.40
N GLY A 219 -2.62 14.81 5.48
CA GLY A 219 -3.64 15.22 4.52
C GLY A 219 -4.16 16.63 4.82
N ASP A 220 -3.57 17.65 4.21
CA ASP A 220 -4.02 19.05 4.32
C ASP A 220 -5.12 19.38 3.31
N SER A 221 -6.35 19.59 3.79
CA SER A 221 -7.58 19.75 2.98
C SER A 221 -8.70 20.45 3.76
N GLU A 222 -9.90 20.55 3.20
CA GLU A 222 -11.06 21.12 3.92
C GLU A 222 -11.39 20.37 5.23
N SER A 223 -11.08 19.07 5.31
CA SER A 223 -11.37 18.29 6.51
C SER A 223 -10.28 18.37 7.58
N ARG A 224 -9.06 18.81 7.25
CA ARG A 224 -7.87 18.78 8.12
C ARG A 224 -6.92 19.93 7.77
N SER A 225 -6.48 20.69 8.76
CA SER A 225 -5.58 21.83 8.57
C SER A 225 -4.18 21.54 9.10
N TRP A 226 -3.16 21.68 8.25
CA TRP A 226 -1.76 21.62 8.66
C TRP A 226 -1.39 22.73 9.66
N GLU A 227 -1.89 23.95 9.44
CA GLU A 227 -1.63 25.06 10.35
C GLU A 227 -2.17 24.81 11.77
N GLU A 228 -3.25 24.04 11.90
CA GLU A 228 -3.80 23.65 13.20
C GLU A 228 -2.96 22.57 13.87
N ALA A 229 -2.49 21.59 13.10
CA ALA A 229 -1.54 20.56 13.54
C ALA A 229 -0.24 21.17 14.08
N ARG A 230 0.31 22.17 13.38
CA ARG A 230 1.47 22.94 13.82
C ARG A 230 1.21 23.68 15.11
N LYS A 231 0.12 24.44 15.14
CA LYS A 231 -0.23 25.32 16.27
C LYS A 231 -0.50 24.53 17.55
N TYR A 232 -1.21 23.42 17.45
CA TYR A 232 -1.71 22.66 18.61
C TYR A 232 -0.88 21.41 18.93
N GLY A 233 0.11 21.06 18.12
CA GLY A 233 1.04 19.96 18.43
C GLY A 233 0.42 18.58 18.22
N PHE A 234 -0.09 18.31 17.02
CA PHE A 234 -0.61 16.98 16.70
C PHE A 234 -0.34 16.57 15.24
N ILE A 235 -0.33 15.26 15.00
CA ILE A 235 -0.59 14.66 13.69
C ILE A 235 -1.88 13.86 13.77
N CYS A 236 -2.55 13.61 12.65
CA CYS A 236 -3.85 12.95 12.65
C CYS A 236 -4.10 12.11 11.40
N GLY A 237 -4.99 11.13 11.53
CA GLY A 237 -5.39 10.22 10.47
C GLY A 237 -6.66 9.45 10.86
N GLY A 238 -7.52 9.20 9.90
CA GLY A 238 -8.84 8.64 10.16
C GLY A 238 -9.76 8.69 8.94
N GLY A 239 -11.04 8.39 9.16
CA GLY A 239 -12.05 8.32 8.09
C GLY A 239 -12.29 6.91 7.54
N GLY A 240 -11.74 5.89 8.20
CA GLY A 240 -11.94 4.47 7.90
C GLY A 240 -10.92 3.56 8.60
N LYS A 241 -11.28 2.28 8.77
CA LYS A 241 -10.55 1.24 9.53
C LYS A 241 -9.04 1.20 9.28
N TRP A 242 -8.62 1.40 8.03
CA TRP A 242 -7.22 1.33 7.64
C TRP A 242 -6.36 2.43 8.27
N TYR A 243 -6.88 3.66 8.36
CA TYR A 243 -6.13 4.79 8.91
C TYR A 243 -5.84 4.61 10.40
N HIS A 244 -6.83 4.09 11.14
CA HIS A 244 -6.70 3.72 12.54
C HIS A 244 -5.55 2.72 12.75
N GLN A 245 -5.50 1.63 11.99
CA GLN A 245 -4.46 0.60 12.16
C GLN A 245 -3.04 1.15 11.95
N VAL A 246 -2.85 1.99 10.93
CA VAL A 246 -1.52 2.53 10.61
C VAL A 246 -1.08 3.57 11.65
N ILE A 247 -1.95 4.52 12.02
CA ILE A 247 -1.58 5.58 12.97
C ILE A 247 -1.38 5.06 14.39
N SER A 248 -2.14 4.02 14.78
CA SER A 248 -1.97 3.34 16.08
C SER A 248 -0.68 2.55 16.21
N SER A 249 0.04 2.30 15.11
CA SER A 249 1.34 1.62 15.14
C SER A 249 2.52 2.52 15.51
N ILE A 250 2.30 3.85 15.58
CA ILE A 250 3.32 4.83 15.94
C ILE A 250 3.36 4.96 17.47
N GLU A 251 4.49 4.58 18.05
CA GLU A 251 4.66 4.49 19.51
C GLU A 251 5.19 5.81 20.11
N PRO A 252 4.86 6.14 21.38
CA PRO A 252 5.50 7.22 22.12
C PRO A 252 7.03 7.17 22.05
N GLY A 253 7.66 8.33 21.90
CA GLY A 253 9.10 8.49 21.68
C GLY A 253 9.55 8.30 20.23
N SER A 254 8.68 7.85 19.33
CA SER A 254 9.02 7.73 17.90
C SER A 254 9.25 9.10 17.28
N ARG A 255 10.28 9.23 16.44
CA ARG A 255 10.53 10.41 15.61
C ARG A 255 9.86 10.23 14.25
N VAL A 256 9.10 11.23 13.82
CA VAL A 256 8.21 11.18 12.66
C VAL A 256 8.46 12.38 11.77
N TRP A 257 8.79 12.14 10.49
CA TRP A 257 8.93 13.17 9.47
C TRP A 257 7.64 13.30 8.69
N VAL A 258 7.15 14.54 8.59
CA VAL A 258 5.83 14.85 8.09
C VAL A 258 5.93 15.51 6.72
N ARG A 259 5.26 14.91 5.74
CA ARG A 259 5.12 15.40 4.36
C ARG A 259 3.67 15.72 4.07
N ILE A 260 3.42 16.78 3.31
CA ILE A 260 2.13 17.01 2.66
C ILE A 260 2.26 16.55 1.20
N PRO A 261 1.49 15.54 0.76
CA PRO A 261 1.51 15.08 -0.62
C PRO A 261 1.33 16.23 -1.62
N GLY A 262 2.16 16.24 -2.67
CA GLY A 262 2.20 17.28 -3.70
C GLY A 262 2.76 18.64 -3.24
N SER A 263 3.26 18.77 -2.00
CA SER A 263 3.92 19.99 -1.52
C SER A 263 5.36 19.72 -1.05
N GLY A 264 5.57 18.72 -0.20
CA GLY A 264 6.89 18.39 0.35
C GLY A 264 6.88 18.17 1.86
N TYR A 265 8.07 18.02 2.44
CA TYR A 265 8.25 17.85 3.88
C TYR A 265 8.07 19.17 4.62
N VAL A 266 7.24 19.14 5.65
CA VAL A 266 6.80 20.32 6.40
C VAL A 266 7.21 20.29 7.87
N GLY A 267 7.71 19.16 8.37
CA GLY A 267 8.20 19.10 9.73
C GLY A 267 8.74 17.75 10.16
N VAL A 268 9.26 17.74 11.38
CA VAL A 268 9.64 16.54 12.11
C VAL A 268 9.29 16.72 13.58
N CYS A 269 8.76 15.65 14.18
CA CYS A 269 8.29 15.67 15.55
C CYS A 269 8.62 14.37 16.31
N THR A 270 8.58 14.46 17.63
CA THR A 270 8.59 13.30 18.53
C THR A 270 7.19 13.04 19.07
N VAL A 271 6.74 11.79 19.02
CA VAL A 271 5.42 11.38 19.53
C VAL A 271 5.41 11.37 21.05
N ARG A 272 4.43 12.01 21.67
CA ARG A 272 4.27 12.02 23.14
C ARG A 272 3.43 10.87 23.65
N GLU A 273 2.30 10.64 22.99
CA GLU A 273 1.25 9.73 23.46
C GLU A 273 0.69 8.94 22.26
N LYS A 274 0.08 7.78 22.53
CA LYS A 274 -0.53 6.96 21.48
C LYS A 274 -1.71 7.71 20.82
N ALA A 275 -2.04 7.28 19.60
CA ALA A 275 -3.22 7.76 18.91
C ALA A 275 -4.48 7.48 19.75
N VAL A 276 -5.33 8.50 19.90
CA VAL A 276 -6.66 8.38 20.51
C VAL A 276 -7.71 9.01 19.60
N PRO A 277 -8.97 8.57 19.63
CA PRO A 277 -10.02 9.20 18.84
C PRO A 277 -10.19 10.68 19.21
N ALA A 278 -10.56 11.51 18.24
CA ALA A 278 -10.71 12.95 18.41
C ALA A 278 -11.61 13.38 19.59
N PRO A 279 -12.73 12.69 19.91
CA PRO A 279 -13.52 12.99 21.10
C PRO A 279 -12.81 12.76 22.45
N GLU A 280 -11.79 11.90 22.47
CA GLU A 280 -11.00 11.56 23.66
C GLU A 280 -9.68 12.34 23.74
N ALA A 281 -9.28 12.95 22.63
CA ALA A 281 -8.00 13.65 22.54
C ALA A 281 -7.97 14.92 23.38
N VAL A 282 -6.87 15.12 24.11
CA VAL A 282 -6.61 16.32 24.91
C VAL A 282 -5.23 16.86 24.54
N LEU A 283 -5.17 18.12 24.14
CA LEU A 283 -3.93 18.80 23.73
C LEU A 283 -3.56 19.88 24.75
N SER A 284 -2.25 20.18 24.84
CA SER A 284 -1.75 21.24 25.72
C SER A 284 -1.60 22.53 24.93
N VAL A 285 -2.39 23.55 25.29
CA VAL A 285 -2.37 24.88 24.67
C VAL A 285 -2.05 25.90 25.75
N ASP A 286 -0.93 26.62 25.60
CA ASP A 286 -0.45 27.60 26.57
C ASP A 286 -0.33 27.04 28.01
N GLY A 287 0.06 25.76 28.12
CA GLY A 287 0.22 25.05 29.39
C GLY A 287 -1.09 24.57 30.02
N LYS A 288 -2.22 24.63 29.31
CA LYS A 288 -3.51 24.10 29.76
C LYS A 288 -3.96 22.94 28.89
N ASP A 289 -4.54 21.93 29.53
CA ASP A 289 -5.16 20.81 28.85
C ASP A 289 -6.53 21.23 28.30
N VAL A 290 -6.71 21.06 26.99
CA VAL A 290 -7.92 21.43 26.27
C VAL A 290 -8.38 20.22 25.45
N PRO A 291 -9.65 19.78 25.59
CA PRO A 291 -10.20 18.76 24.72
C PRO A 291 -10.10 19.17 23.25
N PHE A 292 -9.69 18.25 22.37
CA PHE A 292 -9.40 18.54 20.97
C PHE A 292 -10.60 19.18 20.27
N LEU A 293 -11.81 18.66 20.49
CA LEU A 293 -13.03 19.18 19.87
C LEU A 293 -13.50 20.54 20.43
N GLU A 294 -12.91 21.03 21.52
CA GLU A 294 -13.15 22.37 22.06
C GLU A 294 -12.16 23.41 21.51
N LEU A 295 -11.12 22.97 20.80
CA LEU A 295 -10.20 23.88 20.11
C LEU A 295 -10.94 24.65 19.00
N PRO A 296 -10.49 25.87 18.68
CA PRO A 296 -11.05 26.64 17.57
C PRO A 296 -10.52 26.09 16.24
N LEU A 297 -11.07 24.94 15.83
CA LEU A 297 -10.72 24.18 14.63
C LEU A 297 -11.51 24.66 13.40
N LYS A 298 -10.81 24.81 12.28
CA LYS A 298 -11.33 25.03 10.93
C LYS A 298 -11.62 23.70 10.24
N GLY A 299 -10.75 22.71 10.44
CA GLY A 299 -10.94 21.36 9.89
C GLY A 299 -12.17 20.67 10.48
N HIS A 300 -12.77 19.75 9.70
CA HIS A 300 -13.90 18.96 10.15
C HIS A 300 -13.49 17.79 11.08
N TYR A 301 -12.34 17.17 10.84
CA TYR A 301 -11.78 16.06 11.63
C TYR A 301 -12.79 14.94 11.93
N HIS A 302 -13.66 14.63 10.95
CA HIS A 302 -14.68 13.58 11.06
C HIS A 302 -15.51 13.59 12.35
N ARG A 303 -15.73 14.77 12.95
CA ARG A 303 -16.46 14.95 14.22
C ARG A 303 -17.92 14.50 14.20
N ASP A 304 -18.46 14.22 13.03
CA ASP A 304 -19.81 13.70 12.80
C ASP A 304 -19.88 12.17 12.86
N ARG A 305 -18.74 11.47 12.82
CA ARG A 305 -18.69 10.01 12.79
C ARG A 305 -18.69 9.43 14.20
N THR A 306 -19.54 8.43 14.41
CA THR A 306 -19.69 7.75 15.71
C THR A 306 -19.07 6.35 15.73
N ASP A 307 -18.89 5.71 14.58
CA ASP A 307 -18.16 4.43 14.52
C ASP A 307 -16.68 4.70 14.82
N TYR A 308 -16.15 4.02 15.84
CA TYR A 308 -14.79 4.17 16.35
C TYR A 308 -13.75 4.09 15.22
N ASP A 309 -13.91 3.13 14.32
CA ASP A 309 -12.96 2.90 13.24
C ASP A 309 -13.05 3.93 12.10
N GLU A 310 -14.11 4.73 12.09
CA GLU A 310 -14.29 5.79 11.11
C GLU A 310 -13.90 7.17 11.63
N GLN A 311 -13.70 7.33 12.95
CA GLN A 311 -13.31 8.59 13.57
C GLN A 311 -11.92 9.06 13.12
N GLU A 312 -11.64 10.34 13.38
CA GLU A 312 -10.29 10.89 13.31
C GLU A 312 -9.51 10.47 14.55
N PHE A 313 -8.27 10.01 14.38
CA PHE A 313 -7.36 9.73 15.47
C PHE A 313 -6.29 10.82 15.56
N ILE A 314 -6.06 11.29 16.78
CA ILE A 314 -5.12 12.37 17.10
C ILE A 314 -3.93 11.75 17.82
N VAL A 315 -2.73 12.06 17.33
CA VAL A 315 -1.45 11.73 17.99
C VAL A 315 -0.82 13.04 18.43
N LYS A 316 -0.61 13.19 19.73
CA LYS A 316 0.05 14.35 20.31
C LYS A 316 1.55 14.28 20.06
N VAL A 317 2.12 15.38 19.59
CA VAL A 317 3.53 15.43 19.19
C VAL A 317 4.22 16.70 19.68
N ASP A 318 5.53 16.60 19.84
CA ASP A 318 6.42 17.75 19.98
C ASP A 318 7.11 18.04 18.65
N TRP A 319 6.86 19.21 18.08
CA TRP A 319 7.55 19.66 16.89
C TRP A 319 9.01 20.00 17.22
N GLU A 320 9.95 19.31 16.58
CA GLU A 320 11.34 19.76 16.49
C GLU A 320 11.46 20.83 15.40
N VAL A 321 10.77 20.61 14.28
CA VAL A 321 10.61 21.56 13.18
C VAL A 321 9.17 21.49 12.70
N SER A 322 8.55 22.65 12.47
CA SER A 322 7.36 22.73 11.66
C SER A 322 7.32 24.06 10.88
N VAL A 323 7.17 23.97 9.56
CA VAL A 323 7.13 25.12 8.66
C VAL A 323 5.76 25.26 7.98
N PRO A 324 5.37 26.47 7.57
CA PRO A 324 4.19 26.67 6.73
C PRO A 324 4.23 25.80 5.46
N LYS A 325 3.07 25.48 4.90
CA LYS A 325 2.98 24.63 3.70
C LYS A 325 3.73 25.19 2.49
N ASP A 326 3.76 26.51 2.33
CA ASP A 326 4.49 27.21 1.27
C ASP A 326 6.01 27.23 1.48
N GLU A 327 6.48 26.85 2.67
CA GLU A 327 7.90 26.61 2.98
C GLU A 327 8.25 25.11 2.98
N ALA A 328 7.35 24.24 2.49
CA ALA A 328 7.61 22.81 2.38
C ALA A 328 8.89 22.53 1.56
N VAL A 329 9.73 21.64 2.07
CA VAL A 329 10.98 21.25 1.41
C VAL A 329 10.72 20.04 0.53
N HIS A 330 10.99 20.19 -0.75
CA HIS A 330 10.92 19.11 -1.72
C HIS A 330 12.12 19.19 -2.66
N GLU A 331 12.86 18.08 -2.78
CA GLU A 331 13.95 17.93 -3.75
C GLU A 331 13.75 16.63 -4.53
N PHE A 332 14.25 16.61 -5.76
CA PHE A 332 14.22 15.40 -6.57
C PHE A 332 14.95 14.24 -5.85
N GLY A 333 14.32 13.06 -5.84
CA GLY A 333 14.83 11.88 -5.14
C GLY A 333 14.44 11.80 -3.66
N PHE A 334 13.62 12.73 -3.17
CA PHE A 334 13.01 12.58 -1.85
C PHE A 334 12.06 11.39 -1.80
N PHE A 335 12.06 10.72 -0.66
CA PHE A 335 11.17 9.60 -0.39
C PHE A 335 9.72 10.08 -0.29
N GLY A 336 8.83 9.37 -0.97
CA GLY A 336 7.39 9.47 -0.84
C GLY A 336 6.79 8.08 -0.67
N ASN A 337 5.62 8.01 -0.05
CA ASN A 337 4.85 6.78 0.08
C ASN A 337 3.36 7.10 -0.01
N GLN A 338 2.52 6.20 -0.48
CA GLN A 338 1.06 6.40 -0.46
C GLN A 338 0.45 6.22 0.93
N ASN A 339 1.08 5.40 1.78
CA ASN A 339 0.55 5.16 3.12
C ASN A 339 0.61 6.45 3.95
N ILE A 340 -0.37 6.60 4.85
CA ILE A 340 -0.39 7.70 5.81
C ILE A 340 0.86 7.68 6.72
N ALA A 341 1.38 6.50 7.04
CA ALA A 341 2.66 6.36 7.72
C ALA A 341 3.34 5.04 7.31
N CYS A 342 4.66 5.00 7.39
CA CYS A 342 5.42 3.76 7.25
C CYS A 342 6.77 3.83 7.95
N ARG A 343 7.44 2.67 8.04
CA ARG A 343 8.83 2.50 8.47
C ARG A 343 9.72 2.35 7.23
N PRO A 344 10.26 3.44 6.67
CA PRO A 344 10.90 3.38 5.35
C PRO A 344 12.23 2.66 5.43
N THR A 345 12.45 1.74 4.50
CA THR A 345 13.72 1.00 4.34
C THR A 345 14.38 1.33 3.00
N ALA A 346 13.83 2.30 2.27
CA ALA A 346 14.28 2.66 0.94
C ALA A 346 15.56 3.53 1.02
N PRO A 347 16.61 3.31 0.22
CA PRO A 347 17.79 4.19 0.15
C PRO A 347 17.48 5.69 0.02
N SER A 348 16.42 6.07 -0.70
CA SER A 348 15.98 7.47 -0.83
C SER A 348 15.56 8.08 0.50
N TRP A 349 15.15 7.25 1.47
CA TRP A 349 14.80 7.72 2.82
C TRP A 349 15.99 8.35 3.53
N GLU A 350 17.13 7.67 3.56
CA GLU A 350 18.33 8.22 4.21
C GLU A 350 18.81 9.49 3.52
N PHE A 351 18.80 9.50 2.17
CA PHE A 351 19.11 10.70 1.41
C PHE A 351 18.17 11.87 1.78
N THR A 352 16.87 11.59 1.88
CA THR A 352 15.85 12.58 2.29
C THR A 352 16.15 13.12 3.68
N LEU A 353 16.40 12.24 4.65
CA LEU A 353 16.68 12.65 6.03
C LEU A 353 17.96 13.48 6.11
N ASP A 354 19.03 13.09 5.41
CA ASP A 354 20.28 13.85 5.40
C ASP A 354 20.11 15.26 4.83
N ARG A 355 19.32 15.38 3.76
CA ARG A 355 18.97 16.68 3.16
C ARG A 355 18.11 17.51 4.09
N LEU A 356 17.04 16.95 4.65
CA LEU A 356 16.16 17.69 5.56
C LEU A 356 16.88 18.11 6.85
N LYS A 357 17.68 17.23 7.45
CA LYS A 357 18.53 17.57 8.61
C LYS A 357 19.48 18.72 8.28
N SER A 358 20.05 18.72 7.06
CA SER A 358 20.89 19.83 6.60
C SER A 358 20.12 21.14 6.39
N VAL A 359 18.94 21.09 5.77
CA VAL A 359 18.12 22.29 5.47
C VAL A 359 17.58 22.92 6.74
N TRP A 360 17.17 22.10 7.72
CA TRP A 360 16.60 22.57 8.98
C TRP A 360 17.61 22.69 10.12
N GLY A 361 18.91 22.45 9.87
CA GLY A 361 19.97 22.60 10.87
C GLY A 361 19.89 21.62 12.04
N LEU A 362 19.31 20.43 11.82
CA LEU A 362 19.20 19.38 12.83
C LEU A 362 20.52 18.61 12.94
N ARG A 363 20.85 18.12 14.14
CA ARG A 363 22.03 17.28 14.34
C ARG A 363 21.89 15.97 13.55
N ARG A 364 22.97 15.57 12.87
CA ARG A 364 23.09 14.21 12.35
C ARG A 364 23.34 13.28 13.53
N ASP A 365 22.53 12.25 13.67
CA ASP A 365 22.74 11.22 14.68
C ASP A 365 24.03 10.47 14.30
N GLY A 366 25.07 10.67 15.11
CA GLY A 366 26.42 10.19 14.83
C GLY A 366 26.51 8.67 14.93
N GLY A 367 26.77 8.01 13.80
CA GLY A 367 27.41 6.70 13.80
C GLY A 367 28.79 6.84 14.44
N GLY A 368 29.00 6.17 15.57
CA GLY A 368 30.28 6.16 16.26
C GLY A 368 31.39 5.55 15.39
N ALA A 369 32.42 6.34 15.15
CA ALA A 369 33.79 5.87 15.01
C ALA A 369 34.69 6.99 15.53
N ASP A 370 34.97 6.89 16.83
CA ASP A 370 36.02 7.62 17.50
C ASP A 370 37.37 7.09 16.99
N ALA A 371 38.15 7.97 16.35
CA ALA A 371 39.59 7.81 16.21
C ALA A 371 40.17 9.21 16.02
N GLY A 372 40.44 9.86 17.14
CA GLY A 372 41.34 11.00 17.18
C GLY A 372 42.69 10.63 16.57
N LEU A 373 43.10 11.41 15.58
CA LEU A 373 44.50 11.60 15.22
C LEU A 373 44.78 13.10 15.37
N GLN A 374 45.11 13.48 16.60
CA GLN A 374 45.93 14.64 16.89
C GLN A 374 47.31 14.13 17.32
N GLY A 375 48.36 14.72 16.76
CA GLY A 375 49.73 14.65 17.28
C GLY A 375 50.67 13.80 16.46
#